data_AF-A0A183B834-F1
#
_entry.id   AF-A0A183B834-F1
#
_cell.length_a   1.000
_cell.length_b   1.000
_cell.length_c   1.000
_cell.angle_alpha   90.00
_cell.angle_beta   90.00
_cell.angle_gamma   90.00
#
_symmetry.space_group_name_H-M   'P 1'
#
loop_
_entity.id
_entity.type
_entity.pdbx_description
1 polymer ?
#
loop_
_entity_poly.entity_id
_entity_poly.type
_entity_poly.pdbx_seq_one_letter_code
_entity_poly.pdbx_strand_id
1 'polypeptide(L)'
;MIDSAAPDVMAALEAAIHTAAEVASQTPASVAARSPLRSTSVAHAELSASVMRQRACVAYLRETSAFASLISVAIRDFQNMLASKTLSDVTEAIDFFVAAKHAGVAGLGAGIQQIFVQIWSQEETIRKAVVEAFRKLYLQLDPDEPIGPNAELTSEIADTIASNLSQFIRDANLGSLVSVERIIQYLINTDQMNRQLYAHFWLRFIHSSTQPSVQNSEDAKSMLLVLKMMAKSDAKEFDKHLETLIQYGLQSSIEASKVDLERVKFTCEILLRMVPRAKPNGYGLTTQQEIYQGPRPKLLVLAKRESQNSGSGQLETL
;
A
#
# COMPACT_ATOMS: atom_id res chain seq x y z
N MET A 1 -25.42 2.86 34.21
CA MET A 1 -24.94 1.70 35.00
C MET A 1 -24.39 0.72 34.00
N ILE A 2 -23.09 0.81 33.73
CA ILE A 2 -22.39 0.03 32.69
C ILE A 2 -21.70 -1.12 33.44
N ASP A 3 -22.06 -2.34 33.06
CA ASP A 3 -21.64 -3.60 33.67
C ASP A 3 -20.12 -3.71 33.81
N SER A 4 -19.65 -3.96 35.04
CA SER A 4 -18.24 -4.10 35.40
C SER A 4 -17.69 -5.53 35.20
N ALA A 5 -18.26 -6.31 34.27
CA ALA A 5 -17.97 -7.74 34.11
C ALA A 5 -16.93 -8.08 33.02
N ALA A 6 -16.53 -7.11 32.20
CA ALA A 6 -15.55 -7.30 31.11
C ALA A 6 -14.08 -7.58 31.55
N PRO A 7 -13.53 -7.00 32.65
CA PRO A 7 -12.13 -7.23 33.00
C PRO A 7 -11.89 -8.65 33.56
N ASP A 8 -12.89 -9.24 34.22
CA ASP A 8 -12.77 -10.58 34.82
C ASP A 8 -12.74 -11.69 33.78
N VAL A 9 -13.42 -11.52 32.64
CA VAL A 9 -13.44 -12.53 31.56
C VAL A 9 -12.12 -12.52 30.79
N MET A 10 -11.55 -11.34 30.52
CA MET A 10 -10.26 -11.21 29.86
C MET A 10 -9.12 -11.72 30.74
N ALA A 11 -9.11 -11.37 32.03
CA ALA A 11 -8.15 -11.89 32.99
C ALA A 11 -8.26 -13.41 33.16
N ALA A 12 -9.49 -13.95 33.18
CA ALA A 12 -9.70 -15.41 33.23
C ALA A 12 -9.25 -16.11 31.93
N LEU A 13 -9.38 -15.45 30.77
CA LEU A 13 -8.93 -15.97 29.48
C LEU A 13 -7.39 -15.96 29.38
N GLU A 14 -6.74 -14.87 29.78
CA GLU A 14 -5.27 -14.79 29.84
C GLU A 14 -4.70 -15.81 30.83
N ALA A 15 -5.30 -15.94 32.01
CA ALA A 15 -4.92 -16.95 32.98
C ALA A 15 -5.11 -18.38 32.42
N ALA A 16 -6.18 -18.64 31.68
CA ALA A 16 -6.42 -19.95 31.06
C ALA A 16 -5.42 -20.25 29.92
N ILE A 17 -5.01 -19.24 29.14
CA ILE A 17 -4.02 -19.37 28.08
C ILE A 17 -2.62 -19.62 28.67
N HIS A 18 -2.22 -18.86 29.70
CA HIS A 18 -0.94 -19.06 30.39
C HIS A 18 -0.87 -20.42 31.09
N THR A 19 -1.92 -20.83 31.80
CA THR A 19 -2.01 -22.15 32.43
C THR A 19 -1.92 -23.28 31.39
N ALA A 20 -2.52 -23.10 30.21
CA ALA A 20 -2.44 -24.08 29.12
C ALA A 20 -1.04 -24.15 28.49
N ALA A 21 -0.33 -23.03 28.39
CA ALA A 21 1.04 -23.00 27.89
C ALA A 21 2.02 -23.67 28.87
N GLU A 22 1.81 -23.51 30.17
CA GLU A 22 2.65 -24.10 31.23
C GLU A 22 2.46 -25.62 31.36
N VAL A 23 1.24 -26.12 31.10
CA VAL A 23 0.97 -27.57 31.07
C VAL A 23 1.56 -28.23 29.82
N ALA A 24 1.67 -27.50 28.70
CA ALA A 24 2.28 -28.02 27.47
C ALA A 24 3.82 -28.14 27.58
N SER A 25 4.48 -27.24 28.33
CA SER A 25 5.94 -27.25 28.51
C SER A 25 6.43 -28.30 29.51
N GLN A 26 5.56 -28.87 30.34
CA GLN A 26 5.90 -29.90 31.33
C GLN A 26 5.73 -31.34 30.84
N THR A 27 5.76 -31.62 29.53
CA THR A 27 5.73 -33.00 29.03
C THR A 27 7.12 -33.65 29.22
N PRO A 28 7.35 -34.54 30.21
CA PRO A 28 8.65 -35.19 30.34
C PRO A 28 8.65 -36.39 29.39
N ALA A 29 9.50 -36.34 28.37
CA ALA A 29 9.89 -37.53 27.65
C ALA A 29 10.64 -38.45 28.63
N SER A 30 10.16 -39.70 28.76
CA SER A 30 10.70 -40.81 29.55
C SER A 30 10.27 -40.87 31.02
N VAL A 31 9.33 -41.76 31.35
CA VAL A 31 9.64 -42.99 32.12
C VAL A 31 8.67 -44.10 31.68
N ALA A 32 9.23 -45.15 31.10
CA ALA A 32 8.55 -46.43 30.89
C ALA A 32 8.38 -47.14 32.24
N ALA A 33 7.15 -47.15 32.77
CA ALA A 33 6.66 -48.17 33.71
C ALA A 33 5.14 -48.25 33.59
N ARG A 34 4.66 -49.35 33.01
CA ARG A 34 3.23 -49.60 32.73
C ARG A 34 2.47 -49.87 34.04
N SER A 35 1.45 -49.05 34.32
CA SER A 35 0.31 -49.42 35.17
C SER A 35 -0.95 -49.44 34.28
N PRO A 36 -1.69 -50.56 34.17
CA PRO A 36 -2.70 -50.76 33.12
C PRO A 36 -4.08 -50.15 33.41
N LEU A 37 -4.21 -49.22 34.36
CA LEU A 37 -5.49 -48.57 34.69
C LEU A 37 -5.33 -47.06 34.76
N ARG A 38 -5.30 -46.39 33.61
CA ARG A 38 -5.65 -44.96 33.55
C ARG A 38 -7.14 -44.89 33.91
N SER A 39 -7.45 -44.57 35.17
CA SER A 39 -8.83 -44.51 35.66
C SER A 39 -9.69 -43.68 34.72
N THR A 40 -10.88 -44.19 34.39
CA THR A 40 -11.89 -43.51 33.56
C THR A 40 -12.20 -42.09 34.05
N SER A 41 -12.04 -41.81 35.34
CA SER A 41 -12.16 -40.47 35.92
C SER A 41 -11.08 -39.49 35.45
N VAL A 42 -9.83 -39.93 35.30
CA VAL A 42 -8.72 -39.11 34.80
C VAL A 42 -8.93 -38.82 33.31
N ALA A 43 -9.33 -39.83 32.53
CA ALA A 43 -9.66 -39.66 31.11
C ALA A 43 -10.87 -38.73 30.90
N HIS A 44 -11.89 -38.82 31.76
CA HIS A 44 -13.06 -37.93 31.72
C HIS A 44 -12.70 -36.48 32.09
N ALA A 45 -11.83 -36.29 33.10
CA ALA A 45 -11.35 -34.96 33.48
C ALA A 45 -10.53 -34.30 32.35
N GLU A 46 -9.65 -35.05 31.70
CA GLU A 46 -8.89 -34.58 30.53
C GLU A 46 -9.80 -34.23 29.35
N LEU A 47 -10.81 -35.05 29.07
CA LEU A 47 -11.81 -34.78 28.03
C LEU A 47 -12.62 -33.51 28.35
N SER A 48 -13.07 -33.35 29.59
CA SER A 48 -13.81 -32.16 30.05
C SER A 48 -12.96 -30.89 29.91
N ALA A 49 -11.68 -30.94 30.31
CA ALA A 49 -10.75 -29.83 30.14
C ALA A 49 -10.51 -29.49 28.66
N SER A 50 -10.40 -30.51 27.80
CA SER A 50 -10.31 -30.33 26.34
C SER A 50 -11.54 -29.65 25.75
N VAL A 51 -12.75 -30.08 26.16
CA VAL A 51 -14.01 -29.47 25.73
C VAL A 51 -14.12 -28.03 26.22
N MET A 52 -13.73 -27.73 27.45
CA MET A 52 -13.70 -26.35 27.97
C MET A 52 -12.75 -25.47 27.17
N ARG A 53 -11.53 -25.95 26.86
CA ARG A 53 -10.57 -25.25 26.01
C ARG A 53 -11.15 -24.96 24.61
N GLN A 54 -11.80 -25.96 24.02
CA GLN A 54 -12.42 -25.79 22.71
C GLN A 54 -13.58 -24.78 22.74
N ARG A 55 -14.39 -24.78 23.80
CA ARG A 55 -15.47 -23.79 23.99
C ARG A 55 -14.92 -22.37 24.11
N ALA A 56 -13.83 -22.18 24.88
CA ALA A 56 -13.16 -20.89 25.00
C ALA A 56 -12.60 -20.41 23.64
N CYS A 57 -11.95 -21.31 22.89
CA CYS A 57 -11.45 -21.01 21.55
C CYS A 57 -12.59 -20.59 20.60
N VAL A 58 -13.70 -21.32 20.60
CA VAL A 58 -14.87 -20.96 19.77
C VAL A 58 -15.47 -19.61 20.18
N ALA A 59 -15.54 -19.32 21.49
CA ALA A 59 -16.03 -18.03 21.98
C ALA A 59 -15.13 -16.88 21.50
N TYR A 60 -13.81 -17.03 21.66
CA TYR A 60 -12.82 -16.06 21.18
C TYR A 60 -12.95 -15.83 19.68
N LEU A 61 -12.98 -16.89 18.87
CA LEU A 61 -13.10 -16.77 17.41
C LEU A 61 -14.40 -16.07 16.97
N ARG A 62 -15.50 -16.29 17.68
CA ARG A 62 -16.78 -15.60 17.42
C ARG A 62 -16.68 -14.11 17.73
N GLU A 63 -16.06 -13.75 18.85
CA GLU A 63 -15.84 -12.35 19.23
C GLU A 63 -14.90 -11.64 18.26
N THR A 64 -13.79 -12.28 17.87
CA THR A 64 -12.88 -11.76 16.84
C THR A 64 -13.58 -11.58 15.50
N SER A 65 -14.47 -12.51 15.11
CA SER A 65 -15.26 -12.38 13.88
C SER A 65 -16.24 -11.20 13.94
N ALA A 66 -16.89 -10.98 15.08
CA ALA A 66 -17.74 -9.81 15.30
C ALA A 66 -16.93 -8.51 15.25
N PHE A 67 -15.77 -8.47 15.89
CA PHE A 67 -14.85 -7.33 15.84
C PHE A 67 -14.38 -7.01 14.41
N ALA A 68 -13.98 -8.02 13.64
CA ALA A 68 -13.59 -7.84 12.23
C ALA A 68 -14.74 -7.26 11.37
N SER A 69 -15.99 -7.63 11.68
CA SER A 69 -17.16 -7.07 11.02
C SER A 69 -17.36 -5.59 11.37
N LEU A 70 -17.14 -5.20 12.63
CA LEU A 70 -17.18 -3.80 13.04
C LEU A 70 -16.08 -2.97 12.37
N ILE A 71 -14.85 -3.49 12.30
CA ILE A 71 -13.75 -2.84 11.58
C ILE A 71 -14.08 -2.65 10.11
N SER A 72 -14.74 -3.62 9.47
CA SER A 72 -15.17 -3.50 8.08
C SER A 72 -16.17 -2.35 7.86
N VAL A 73 -17.04 -2.07 8.84
CA VAL A 73 -17.91 -0.89 8.82
C VAL A 73 -17.10 0.38 9.02
N ALA A 74 -16.22 0.41 10.04
CA ALA A 74 -15.38 1.57 10.33
C ALA A 74 -14.50 1.98 9.13
N ILE A 75 -13.95 1.02 8.37
CA ILE A 75 -13.20 1.30 7.13
C ILE A 75 -14.01 2.16 6.16
N ARG A 76 -15.31 1.91 6.02
CA ARG A 76 -16.19 2.69 5.14
C ARG A 76 -16.44 4.09 5.71
N ASP A 77 -16.56 4.22 7.02
CA ASP A 77 -16.74 5.52 7.67
C ASP A 77 -15.49 6.38 7.50
N PHE A 78 -14.30 5.82 7.69
CA PHE A 78 -13.04 6.52 7.44
C PHE A 78 -12.80 6.84 5.97
N GLN A 79 -13.29 6.03 5.02
CA GLN A 79 -13.32 6.41 3.60
C GLN A 79 -14.16 7.67 3.37
N ASN A 80 -15.31 7.79 4.03
CA ASN A 80 -16.13 9.00 3.94
C ASN A 80 -15.43 10.21 4.57
N MET A 81 -14.70 10.01 5.68
CA MET A 81 -13.91 11.07 6.33
C MET A 81 -12.80 11.63 5.43
N LEU A 82 -12.20 10.82 4.55
CA LEU A 82 -11.23 11.31 3.54
C LEU A 82 -11.84 12.34 2.57
N ALA A 83 -13.17 12.35 2.40
CA ALA A 83 -13.88 13.34 1.59
C ALA A 83 -14.44 14.52 2.40
N SER A 84 -14.17 14.57 3.72
CA SER A 84 -14.62 15.65 4.59
C SER A 84 -13.98 16.98 4.22
N LYS A 85 -14.67 18.07 4.55
CA LYS A 85 -14.12 19.43 4.45
C LYS A 85 -13.29 19.81 5.67
N THR A 86 -13.45 19.07 6.78
CA THR A 86 -12.71 19.32 8.01
C THR A 86 -11.32 18.70 7.87
N LEU A 87 -10.29 19.52 8.07
CA LEU A 87 -8.90 19.07 7.95
C LEU A 87 -8.59 17.88 8.87
N SER A 88 -9.02 17.95 10.13
CA SER A 88 -8.78 16.90 11.13
C SER A 88 -9.39 15.56 10.73
N ASP A 89 -10.60 15.56 10.15
CA ASP A 89 -11.25 14.31 9.71
C ASP A 89 -10.39 13.61 8.66
N VAL A 90 -9.81 14.36 7.72
CA VAL A 90 -8.97 13.80 6.66
C VAL A 90 -7.66 13.26 7.23
N THR A 91 -6.99 14.02 8.11
CA THR A 91 -5.70 13.58 8.68
C THR A 91 -5.85 12.36 9.60
N GLU A 92 -6.88 12.35 10.46
CA GLU A 92 -7.16 11.19 11.33
C GLU A 92 -7.56 9.96 10.52
N ALA A 93 -8.30 10.14 9.42
CA ALA A 93 -8.60 9.03 8.51
C ALA A 93 -7.34 8.47 7.83
N ILE A 94 -6.40 9.33 7.43
CA ILE A 94 -5.11 8.90 6.89
C ILE A 94 -4.37 8.05 7.94
N ASP A 95 -4.26 8.53 9.17
CA ASP A 95 -3.56 7.81 10.25
C ASP A 95 -4.23 6.48 10.59
N PHE A 96 -5.57 6.43 10.60
CA PHE A 96 -6.31 5.18 10.73
C PHE A 96 -5.91 4.15 9.66
N PHE A 97 -5.86 4.53 8.38
CA PHE A 97 -5.53 3.60 7.31
C PHE A 97 -4.08 3.10 7.37
N VAL A 98 -3.15 3.96 7.79
CA VAL A 98 -1.76 3.57 8.01
C VAL A 98 -1.70 2.55 9.14
N ALA A 99 -2.25 2.88 10.31
CA ALA A 99 -2.26 1.97 11.47
C ALA A 99 -2.97 0.65 11.17
N ALA A 100 -4.11 0.68 10.49
CA ALA A 100 -4.85 -0.52 10.09
C ALA A 100 -4.03 -1.39 9.13
N LYS A 101 -3.26 -0.80 8.23
CA LYS A 101 -2.40 -1.54 7.29
C LYS A 101 -1.24 -2.21 8.00
N HIS A 102 -0.59 -1.54 8.95
CA HIS A 102 0.44 -2.14 9.81
C HIS A 102 -0.12 -3.25 10.71
N ALA A 103 -1.35 -3.10 11.20
CA ALA A 103 -2.04 -4.13 11.97
C ALA A 103 -2.51 -5.33 11.12
N GLY A 104 -2.30 -5.34 9.80
CA GLY A 104 -2.67 -6.44 8.91
C GLY A 104 -4.18 -6.52 8.61
N VAL A 105 -4.92 -5.42 8.80
CA VAL A 105 -6.35 -5.38 8.48
C VAL A 105 -6.57 -5.48 6.97
N ALA A 106 -7.48 -6.37 6.56
CA ALA A 106 -7.84 -6.57 5.17
C ALA A 106 -8.84 -5.50 4.66
N GLY A 107 -8.99 -5.38 3.33
CA GLY A 107 -10.01 -4.50 2.73
C GLY A 107 -9.66 -3.01 2.69
N LEU A 108 -8.41 -2.63 2.99
CA LEU A 108 -7.98 -1.22 3.02
C LEU A 108 -7.66 -0.62 1.64
N GLY A 109 -7.56 -1.44 0.59
CA GLY A 109 -7.02 -1.02 -0.71
C GLY A 109 -7.70 0.21 -1.30
N ALA A 110 -9.03 0.26 -1.28
CA ALA A 110 -9.79 1.42 -1.78
C ALA A 110 -9.54 2.69 -0.95
N GLY A 111 -9.40 2.56 0.38
CA GLY A 111 -9.08 3.68 1.27
C GLY A 111 -7.68 4.24 1.02
N ILE A 112 -6.68 3.36 0.91
CA ILE A 112 -5.30 3.74 0.60
C ILE A 112 -5.21 4.45 -0.77
N GLN A 113 -5.94 3.97 -1.77
CA GLN A 113 -6.00 4.65 -3.07
C GLN A 113 -6.62 6.06 -2.96
N GLN A 114 -7.66 6.25 -2.12
CA GLN A 114 -8.25 7.57 -1.87
C GLN A 114 -7.29 8.50 -1.15
N ILE A 115 -6.50 8.00 -0.19
CA ILE A 115 -5.45 8.80 0.48
C ILE A 115 -4.50 9.41 -0.55
N PHE A 116 -4.01 8.61 -1.51
CA PHE A 116 -3.07 9.14 -2.50
C PHE A 116 -3.66 10.24 -3.37
N VAL A 117 -4.95 10.17 -3.70
CA VAL A 117 -5.63 11.23 -4.44
C VAL A 117 -5.68 12.56 -3.64
N GLN A 118 -5.56 12.52 -2.32
CA GLN A 118 -5.52 13.75 -1.51
C GLN A 118 -4.24 14.58 -1.71
N ILE A 119 -3.21 14.08 -2.43
CA ILE A 119 -2.03 14.87 -2.82
C ILE A 119 -2.38 16.11 -3.68
N TRP A 120 -3.57 16.10 -4.30
CA TRP A 120 -4.11 17.20 -5.09
C TRP A 120 -4.84 18.26 -4.27
N SER A 121 -4.93 18.08 -2.94
CA SER A 121 -5.53 19.06 -2.03
C SER A 121 -4.79 20.39 -2.04
N GLN A 122 -5.53 21.48 -1.84
CA GLN A 122 -4.97 22.83 -1.67
C GLN A 122 -4.34 23.01 -0.29
N GLU A 123 -4.75 22.20 0.68
CA GLU A 123 -4.21 22.23 2.05
C GLU A 123 -2.84 21.55 2.13
N GLU A 124 -1.84 22.28 2.58
CA GLU A 124 -0.47 21.76 2.71
C GLU A 124 -0.36 20.65 3.76
N THR A 125 -1.11 20.79 4.85
CA THR A 125 -1.22 19.79 5.92
C THR A 125 -1.69 18.44 5.40
N ILE A 126 -2.72 18.41 4.54
CA ILE A 126 -3.19 17.19 3.89
C ILE A 126 -2.10 16.62 2.98
N ARG A 127 -1.49 17.45 2.13
CA ARG A 127 -0.42 16.97 1.22
C ARG A 127 0.75 16.34 1.98
N LYS A 128 1.17 16.94 3.10
CA LYS A 128 2.22 16.41 3.97
C LYS A 128 1.81 15.08 4.60
N ALA A 129 0.58 14.98 5.12
CA ALA A 129 0.06 13.73 5.68
C ALA A 129 0.04 12.59 4.64
N VAL A 130 -0.34 12.88 3.39
CA VAL A 130 -0.34 11.88 2.30
C VAL A 130 1.07 11.40 1.97
N VAL A 131 2.04 12.30 1.88
CA VAL A 131 3.45 11.96 1.61
C VAL A 131 4.00 11.08 2.73
N GLU A 132 3.69 11.43 3.98
CA GLU A 132 4.12 10.67 5.14
C GLU A 132 3.45 9.29 5.20
N ALA A 133 2.16 9.20 4.87
CA ALA A 133 1.46 7.92 4.75
C ALA A 133 2.09 7.04 3.67
N PHE A 134 2.41 7.59 2.49
CA PHE A 134 3.11 6.82 1.44
C PHE A 134 4.45 6.29 1.93
N ARG A 135 5.22 7.11 2.66
CA ARG A 135 6.50 6.70 3.25
C ARG A 135 6.32 5.52 4.21
N LYS A 136 5.40 5.65 5.16
CA LYS A 136 5.09 4.60 6.16
C LYS A 136 4.55 3.31 5.54
N LEU A 137 3.84 3.41 4.42
CA LEU A 137 3.18 2.27 3.78
C LEU A 137 4.07 1.52 2.79
N TYR A 138 4.97 2.21 2.08
CA TYR A 138 5.69 1.64 0.94
C TYR A 138 7.20 1.80 1.00
N LEU A 139 7.71 2.77 1.77
CA LEU A 139 9.15 3.05 1.87
C LEU A 139 9.75 2.68 3.23
N GLN A 140 8.94 2.32 4.22
CA GLN A 140 9.35 1.91 5.56
C GLN A 140 8.86 0.49 5.83
N LEU A 141 9.75 -0.34 6.39
CA LEU A 141 9.42 -1.71 6.80
C LEU A 141 8.98 -1.77 8.26
N ASP A 142 9.69 -1.04 9.12
CA ASP A 142 9.38 -0.92 10.54
C ASP A 142 8.84 0.49 10.83
N PRO A 143 7.65 0.62 11.46
CA PRO A 143 7.15 1.91 11.95
C PRO A 143 8.14 2.66 12.85
N ASP A 144 8.99 1.93 13.58
CA ASP A 144 9.90 2.47 14.58
C ASP A 144 11.30 2.77 14.02
N GLU A 145 11.63 2.31 12.80
CA GLU A 145 12.91 2.56 12.15
C GLU A 145 12.76 3.53 10.95
N PRO A 146 13.01 4.84 11.14
CA PRO A 146 12.82 5.80 10.08
C PRO A 146 13.89 5.66 9.00
N ILE A 147 13.50 5.18 7.83
CA ILE A 147 14.32 5.29 6.61
C ILE A 147 14.34 6.76 6.17
N GLY A 148 15.34 7.49 6.68
CA GLY A 148 15.65 8.85 6.28
C GLY A 148 16.43 8.90 4.96
N PRO A 149 16.59 10.10 4.37
CA PRO A 149 17.30 10.27 3.10
C PRO A 149 18.79 9.87 3.16
N ASN A 150 19.40 9.89 4.35
CA ASN A 150 20.79 9.51 4.60
C ASN A 150 20.93 8.27 5.51
N ALA A 151 19.84 7.57 5.80
CA ALA A 151 19.91 6.34 6.59
C ALA A 151 20.64 5.26 5.78
N GLU A 152 21.45 4.45 6.45
CA GLU A 152 22.11 3.30 5.82
C GLU A 152 21.03 2.28 5.42
N LEU A 153 20.88 2.08 4.12
CA LEU A 153 19.90 1.17 3.56
C LEU A 153 20.58 -0.15 3.20
N THR A 154 20.22 -1.22 3.90
CA THR A 154 20.69 -2.56 3.52
C THR A 154 20.03 -2.99 2.21
N SER A 155 20.71 -3.85 1.44
CA SER A 155 20.18 -4.34 0.16
C SER A 155 18.86 -5.10 0.33
N GLU A 156 18.64 -5.76 1.46
CA GLU A 156 17.42 -6.52 1.76
C GLU A 156 16.21 -5.59 1.97
N ILE A 157 16.41 -4.50 2.69
CA ILE A 157 15.38 -3.48 2.91
C ILE A 157 15.04 -2.81 1.58
N ALA A 158 16.06 -2.44 0.79
CA ALA A 158 15.86 -1.85 -0.53
C ALA A 158 15.09 -2.77 -1.48
N ASP A 159 15.39 -4.08 -1.48
CA ASP A 159 14.67 -5.05 -2.30
C ASP A 159 13.22 -5.24 -1.83
N THR A 160 12.97 -5.20 -0.53
CA THR A 160 11.60 -5.26 0.01
C THR A 160 10.79 -4.03 -0.40
N ILE A 161 11.37 -2.82 -0.31
CA ILE A 161 10.74 -1.58 -0.78
C ILE A 161 10.40 -1.68 -2.27
N ALA A 162 11.36 -2.11 -3.08
CA ALA A 162 11.16 -2.26 -4.52
C ALA A 162 10.08 -3.32 -4.85
N SER A 163 10.01 -4.41 -4.07
CA SER A 163 8.95 -5.42 -4.17
C SER A 163 7.58 -4.86 -3.82
N ASN A 164 7.47 -4.08 -2.74
CA ASN A 164 6.23 -3.44 -2.33
C ASN A 164 5.73 -2.44 -3.38
N LEU A 165 6.64 -1.63 -3.95
CA LEU A 165 6.30 -0.69 -5.03
C LEU A 165 5.91 -1.42 -6.33
N SER A 166 6.62 -2.51 -6.67
CA SER A 166 6.30 -3.35 -7.83
C SER A 166 4.89 -3.94 -7.74
N GLN A 167 4.55 -4.50 -6.58
CA GLN A 167 3.20 -5.01 -6.30
C GLN A 167 2.15 -3.89 -6.36
N PHE A 168 2.42 -2.75 -5.74
CA PHE A 168 1.52 -1.61 -5.79
C PHE A 168 1.23 -1.16 -7.23
N ILE A 169 2.25 -1.02 -8.07
CA ILE A 169 2.10 -0.55 -9.45
C ILE A 169 1.25 -1.49 -10.28
N ARG A 170 1.43 -2.81 -10.10
CA ARG A 170 0.64 -3.83 -10.80
C ARG A 170 -0.85 -3.77 -10.44
N ASP A 171 -1.16 -3.46 -9.20
CA ASP A 171 -2.54 -3.46 -8.69
C ASP A 171 -3.19 -2.06 -8.74
N ALA A 172 -2.42 -1.02 -9.06
CA ALA A 172 -2.87 0.36 -9.04
C ALA A 172 -3.66 0.75 -10.29
N ASN A 173 -4.72 1.53 -10.08
CA ASN A 173 -5.41 2.21 -11.17
C ASN A 173 -4.62 3.45 -11.64
N LEU A 174 -4.99 3.98 -12.81
CA LEU A 174 -4.31 5.14 -13.41
C LEU A 174 -4.32 6.39 -12.50
N GLY A 175 -5.40 6.63 -11.76
CA GLY A 175 -5.50 7.76 -10.83
C GLY A 175 -4.53 7.65 -9.67
N SER A 176 -4.35 6.44 -9.13
CA SER A 176 -3.37 6.14 -8.09
C SER A 176 -1.94 6.28 -8.62
N LEU A 177 -1.65 5.79 -9.84
CA LEU A 177 -0.32 5.95 -10.46
C LEU A 177 0.06 7.42 -10.65
N VAL A 178 -0.87 8.24 -11.16
CA VAL A 178 -0.65 9.69 -11.35
C VAL A 178 -0.50 10.42 -10.02
N SER A 179 -1.19 9.97 -8.97
CA SER A 179 -1.08 10.55 -7.63
C SER A 179 0.25 10.17 -6.96
N VAL A 180 0.65 8.90 -7.04
CA VAL A 180 1.96 8.44 -6.54
C VAL A 180 3.12 9.07 -7.30
N GLU A 181 2.97 9.28 -8.61
CA GLU A 181 3.95 10.05 -9.38
C GLU A 181 4.20 11.44 -8.77
N ARG A 182 3.13 12.14 -8.37
CA ARG A 182 3.22 13.45 -7.72
C ARG A 182 3.83 13.36 -6.31
N ILE A 183 3.52 12.30 -5.55
CA ILE A 183 4.11 12.05 -4.22
C ILE A 183 5.62 11.81 -4.34
N ILE A 184 6.05 10.96 -5.28
CA ILE A 184 7.47 10.70 -5.56
C ILE A 184 8.16 12.00 -5.95
N GLN A 185 7.60 12.79 -6.86
CA GLN A 185 8.17 14.08 -7.25
C GLN A 185 8.32 15.03 -6.06
N TYR A 186 7.34 15.05 -5.15
CA TYR A 186 7.44 15.83 -3.92
C TYR A 186 8.60 15.36 -3.03
N LEU A 187 8.75 14.05 -2.82
CA LEU A 187 9.84 13.48 -2.03
C LEU A 187 11.22 13.81 -2.62
N ILE A 188 11.36 13.77 -3.94
CA ILE A 188 12.62 14.10 -4.63
C ILE A 188 12.92 15.59 -4.50
N ASN A 189 11.95 16.45 -4.80
CA ASN A 189 12.15 17.90 -4.77
C ASN A 189 12.40 18.44 -3.36
N THR A 190 12.05 17.67 -2.32
CA THR A 190 12.31 18.01 -0.91
C THR A 190 13.50 17.27 -0.31
N ASP A 191 14.30 16.56 -1.14
CA ASP A 191 15.47 15.76 -0.72
C ASP A 191 15.15 14.74 0.40
N GLN A 192 13.93 14.19 0.38
CA GLN A 192 13.46 13.20 1.35
C GLN A 192 13.56 11.76 0.82
N MET A 193 13.91 11.57 -0.45
CA MET A 193 14.10 10.24 -1.05
C MET A 193 15.54 9.76 -0.84
N ASN A 194 15.71 8.58 -0.26
CA ASN A 194 17.04 7.99 -0.05
C ASN A 194 17.76 7.74 -1.38
N ARG A 195 18.99 8.24 -1.52
CA ARG A 195 19.80 8.11 -2.76
C ARG A 195 20.15 6.67 -3.10
N GLN A 196 20.29 5.78 -2.11
CA GLN A 196 20.58 4.36 -2.36
C GLN A 196 19.41 3.66 -3.05
N LEU A 197 18.15 4.06 -2.80
CA LEU A 197 16.98 3.50 -3.50
C LEU A 197 17.03 3.74 -5.01
N TYR A 198 17.59 4.88 -5.47
CA TYR A 198 17.76 5.14 -6.90
C TYR A 198 18.61 4.06 -7.56
N ALA A 199 19.79 3.80 -7.00
CA ALA A 199 20.71 2.79 -7.51
C ALA A 199 20.07 1.40 -7.47
N HIS A 200 19.34 1.08 -6.40
CA HIS A 200 18.64 -0.20 -6.27
C HIS A 200 17.51 -0.38 -7.30
N PHE A 201 16.72 0.65 -7.61
CA PHE A 201 15.68 0.56 -8.65
C PHE A 201 16.27 0.29 -10.03
N TRP A 202 17.39 0.92 -10.37
CA TRP A 202 18.13 0.63 -11.61
C TRP A 202 18.66 -0.80 -11.64
N LEU A 203 19.31 -1.24 -10.55
CA LEU A 203 19.85 -2.59 -10.46
C LEU A 203 18.74 -3.65 -10.60
N ARG A 204 17.61 -3.43 -9.93
CA ARG A 204 16.45 -4.32 -10.03
C ARG A 204 15.86 -4.34 -11.44
N PHE A 205 15.73 -3.18 -12.09
CA PHE A 205 15.30 -3.10 -13.49
C PHE A 205 16.22 -3.91 -14.41
N ILE A 206 17.54 -3.79 -14.27
CA ILE A 206 18.52 -4.54 -15.08
C ILE A 206 18.35 -6.04 -14.82
N HIS A 207 18.34 -6.45 -13.56
CA HIS A 207 18.21 -7.85 -13.17
C HIS A 207 16.92 -8.47 -13.74
N SER A 208 15.78 -7.82 -13.52
CA SER A 208 14.47 -8.27 -14.01
C SER A 208 14.38 -8.27 -15.55
N SER A 209 15.14 -7.42 -16.24
CA SER A 209 15.18 -7.38 -17.72
C SER A 209 16.05 -8.47 -18.34
N THR A 210 17.03 -9.01 -17.61
CA THR A 210 17.94 -10.06 -18.11
C THR A 210 17.37 -11.47 -18.01
N GLN A 211 16.46 -11.69 -17.07
CA GLN A 211 15.92 -13.03 -16.81
C GLN A 211 14.57 -13.24 -17.51
N PRO A 212 14.46 -14.22 -18.42
CA PRO A 212 13.22 -14.47 -19.15
C PRO A 212 12.19 -15.18 -18.24
N SER A 213 11.36 -14.40 -17.56
CA SER A 213 10.16 -14.89 -16.87
C SER A 213 9.05 -13.85 -16.94
N VAL A 214 7.78 -14.29 -16.90
CA VAL A 214 6.62 -13.38 -16.90
C VAL A 214 6.68 -12.46 -15.69
N GLN A 215 7.00 -13.02 -14.51
CA GLN A 215 7.11 -12.24 -13.27
C GLN A 215 8.20 -11.16 -13.35
N ASN A 216 9.34 -11.48 -13.96
CA ASN A 216 10.44 -10.55 -14.13
C ASN A 216 10.13 -9.48 -15.19
N SER A 217 9.38 -9.82 -16.25
CA SER A 217 8.88 -8.82 -17.21
C SER A 217 7.95 -7.81 -16.53
N GLU A 218 6.98 -8.27 -15.72
CA GLU A 218 6.10 -7.37 -14.96
C GLU A 218 6.87 -6.52 -13.93
N ASP A 219 7.87 -7.11 -13.26
CA ASP A 219 8.72 -6.38 -12.31
C ASP A 219 9.59 -5.33 -13.02
N ALA A 220 10.17 -5.65 -14.18
CA ALA A 220 10.91 -4.70 -14.99
C ALA A 220 10.04 -3.53 -15.47
N LYS A 221 8.81 -3.82 -15.92
CA LYS A 221 7.83 -2.78 -16.29
C LYS A 221 7.46 -1.90 -15.10
N SER A 222 7.28 -2.49 -13.92
CA SER A 222 6.96 -1.75 -12.70
C SER A 222 8.12 -0.84 -12.28
N MET A 223 9.36 -1.33 -12.32
CA MET A 223 10.54 -0.53 -12.04
C MET A 223 10.73 0.60 -13.06
N LEU A 224 10.51 0.35 -14.35
CA LEU A 224 10.51 1.42 -15.36
C LEU A 224 9.45 2.49 -15.05
N LEU A 225 8.28 2.10 -14.56
CA LEU A 225 7.27 3.07 -14.19
C LEU A 225 7.69 3.92 -12.98
N VAL A 226 8.30 3.32 -11.94
CA VAL A 226 8.91 4.07 -10.81
C VAL A 226 9.95 5.05 -11.34
N LEU A 227 10.91 4.56 -12.14
CA LEU A 227 11.96 5.38 -12.74
C LEU A 227 11.39 6.52 -13.58
N LYS A 228 10.33 6.27 -14.35
CA LYS A 228 9.60 7.31 -15.09
C LYS A 228 9.04 8.39 -14.18
N MET A 229 8.44 8.01 -13.05
CA MET A 229 7.90 8.97 -12.07
C MET A 229 9.01 9.88 -11.52
N MET A 230 10.21 9.32 -11.31
CA MET A 230 11.38 10.01 -10.78
C MET A 230 12.05 10.93 -11.83
N ALA A 231 12.19 10.48 -13.08
CA ALA A 231 12.88 11.18 -14.17
C ALA A 231 12.39 12.62 -14.41
N LYS A 232 11.13 12.91 -14.09
CA LYS A 232 10.54 14.24 -14.27
C LYS A 232 11.11 15.27 -13.28
N SER A 233 11.49 14.83 -12.07
CA SER A 233 12.06 15.71 -11.04
C SER A 233 13.59 15.76 -11.11
N ASP A 234 14.23 14.72 -11.65
CA ASP A 234 15.69 14.63 -11.68
C ASP A 234 16.20 14.09 -13.02
N ALA A 235 16.06 14.87 -14.10
CA ALA A 235 16.49 14.46 -15.43
C ALA A 235 18.02 14.26 -15.55
N LYS A 236 18.82 14.97 -14.74
CA LYS A 236 20.29 14.96 -14.85
C LYS A 236 20.90 13.65 -14.38
N GLU A 237 20.35 13.03 -13.33
CA GLU A 237 20.84 11.72 -12.87
C GLU A 237 20.51 10.58 -13.85
N PHE A 238 19.50 10.79 -14.72
CA PHE A 238 19.12 9.81 -15.74
C PHE A 238 20.06 9.80 -16.95
N ASP A 239 20.79 10.90 -17.23
CA ASP A 239 21.74 10.96 -18.36
C ASP A 239 22.83 9.89 -18.25
N LYS A 240 23.24 9.57 -17.01
CA LYS A 240 24.24 8.52 -16.71
C LYS A 240 23.75 7.10 -17.05
N HIS A 241 22.43 6.92 -17.17
CA HIS A 241 21.77 5.62 -17.36
C HIS A 241 21.15 5.48 -18.76
N LEU A 242 21.47 6.38 -19.70
CA LEU A 242 20.94 6.34 -21.07
C LEU A 242 21.25 5.00 -21.76
N GLU A 243 22.49 4.52 -21.65
CA GLU A 243 22.89 3.23 -22.24
C GLU A 243 22.11 2.07 -21.63
N THR A 244 21.86 2.10 -20.31
CA THR A 244 21.04 1.10 -19.61
C THR A 244 19.61 1.07 -20.15
N LEU A 245 18.99 2.23 -20.39
CA LEU A 245 17.64 2.30 -20.96
C LEU A 245 17.58 1.73 -22.38
N ILE A 246 18.61 2.00 -23.20
CA ILE A 246 18.69 1.47 -24.56
C ILE A 246 18.88 -0.05 -24.52
N GLN A 247 19.86 -0.53 -23.75
CA GLN A 247 20.24 -1.94 -23.69
C GLN A 247 19.16 -2.84 -23.07
N TYR A 248 18.54 -2.42 -21.97
CA TYR A 248 17.60 -3.29 -21.24
C TYR A 248 16.13 -2.91 -21.50
N GLY A 249 15.84 -1.66 -21.85
CA GLY A 249 14.49 -1.17 -22.09
C GLY A 249 14.05 -1.34 -23.55
N LEU A 250 14.88 -0.91 -24.49
CA LEU A 250 14.56 -0.92 -25.93
C LEU A 250 15.03 -2.19 -26.64
N GLN A 251 16.18 -2.76 -26.24
CA GLN A 251 16.67 -3.97 -26.88
C GLN A 251 15.78 -5.14 -26.45
N SER A 252 14.89 -5.53 -27.36
CA SER A 252 14.17 -6.79 -27.27
C SER A 252 15.21 -7.91 -27.24
N SER A 253 14.92 -8.96 -26.46
CA SER A 253 15.57 -10.24 -26.65
C SER A 253 15.68 -10.56 -28.16
N ILE A 254 16.76 -11.21 -28.55
CA ILE A 254 17.31 -11.41 -29.91
C ILE A 254 16.31 -11.99 -30.94
N GLU A 255 15.09 -12.34 -30.53
CA GLU A 255 13.99 -12.80 -31.36
C GLU A 255 12.93 -11.70 -31.57
N ALA A 256 12.78 -11.22 -32.81
CA ALA A 256 11.80 -10.19 -33.21
C ALA A 256 10.31 -10.52 -32.92
N SER A 257 10.01 -11.75 -32.48
CA SER A 257 8.65 -12.23 -32.18
C SER A 257 8.20 -12.01 -30.73
N LYS A 258 9.06 -11.51 -29.83
CA LYS A 258 8.75 -11.37 -28.37
C LYS A 258 9.07 -9.97 -27.83
N VAL A 259 8.74 -8.93 -28.60
CA VAL A 259 8.96 -7.54 -28.15
C VAL A 259 7.86 -7.15 -27.15
N ASP A 260 8.26 -6.84 -25.91
CA ASP A 260 7.37 -6.26 -24.90
C ASP A 260 7.13 -4.77 -25.21
N LEU A 261 5.99 -4.47 -25.84
CA LEU A 261 5.63 -3.12 -26.26
C LEU A 261 5.41 -2.16 -25.09
N GLU A 262 4.95 -2.66 -23.93
CA GLU A 262 4.75 -1.82 -22.75
C GLU A 262 6.08 -1.39 -22.16
N ARG A 263 7.06 -2.31 -22.11
CA ARG A 263 8.43 -2.00 -21.70
C ARG A 263 9.03 -0.90 -22.59
N VAL A 264 8.97 -1.08 -23.91
CA VAL A 264 9.46 -0.09 -24.89
C VAL A 264 8.75 1.26 -24.69
N LYS A 265 7.42 1.24 -24.55
CA LYS A 265 6.63 2.46 -24.30
C LYS A 265 7.13 3.19 -23.05
N PHE A 266 7.27 2.51 -21.91
CA PHE A 266 7.74 3.15 -20.68
C PHE A 266 9.17 3.68 -20.80
N THR A 267 10.06 2.94 -21.47
CA THR A 267 11.41 3.42 -21.77
C THR A 267 11.39 4.69 -22.61
N CYS A 268 10.61 4.73 -23.69
CA CYS A 268 10.46 5.94 -24.51
C CYS A 268 9.87 7.12 -23.71
N GLU A 269 8.91 6.87 -22.81
CA GLU A 269 8.37 7.91 -21.92
C GLU A 269 9.43 8.48 -20.98
N ILE A 270 10.37 7.67 -20.49
CA ILE A 270 11.51 8.14 -19.69
C ILE A 270 12.44 9.00 -20.56
N LEU A 271 12.83 8.51 -21.73
CA LEU A 271 13.71 9.24 -22.65
C LEU A 271 13.13 10.61 -23.03
N LEU A 272 11.82 10.69 -23.27
CA LEU A 272 11.12 11.95 -23.55
C LEU A 272 11.09 12.92 -22.37
N ARG A 273 11.25 12.43 -21.12
CA ARG A 273 11.32 13.26 -19.91
C ARG A 273 12.74 13.74 -19.61
N MET A 274 13.76 13.02 -20.09
CA MET A 274 15.17 13.43 -20.00
C MET A 274 15.45 14.67 -20.87
N VAL A 275 14.79 14.77 -22.03
CA VAL A 275 14.99 15.91 -22.93
C VAL A 275 14.39 17.19 -22.32
N PRO A 276 15.17 18.27 -22.15
CA PRO A 276 14.66 19.55 -21.67
C PRO A 276 13.55 20.07 -22.59
N ARG A 277 12.33 20.24 -22.05
CA ARG A 277 11.27 20.92 -22.80
C ARG A 277 11.56 22.41 -22.80
N ALA A 278 11.84 22.98 -23.97
CA ALA A 278 11.93 24.42 -24.14
C ALA A 278 10.60 25.05 -23.68
N LYS A 279 10.68 26.04 -22.77
CA LYS A 279 9.51 26.87 -22.46
C LYS A 279 9.15 27.61 -23.76
N PRO A 280 7.88 27.62 -24.20
CA PRO A 280 7.48 28.47 -25.30
C PRO A 280 7.69 29.93 -24.84
N ASN A 281 8.73 30.57 -25.37
CA ASN A 281 8.93 32.00 -25.19
C ASN A 281 7.74 32.71 -25.84
N GLY A 282 7.15 33.66 -25.12
CA GLY A 282 5.92 34.37 -25.48
C GLY A 282 6.05 35.33 -26.66
N TYR A 283 6.52 34.86 -27.81
CA TYR A 283 6.32 35.53 -29.09
C TYR A 283 5.87 34.48 -30.10
N GLY A 284 4.66 34.68 -30.63
CA GLY A 284 3.91 33.70 -31.38
C GLY A 284 4.62 33.21 -32.64
N LEU A 285 4.71 31.89 -32.76
CA LEU A 285 4.68 31.18 -34.04
C LEU A 285 3.79 29.95 -33.83
N THR A 286 2.64 29.98 -34.48
CA THR A 286 1.70 28.87 -34.65
C THR A 286 2.40 27.70 -35.31
N THR A 287 2.60 26.61 -34.55
CA THR A 287 2.85 25.28 -35.11
C THR A 287 1.80 24.33 -34.56
N GLN A 288 1.05 23.76 -35.49
CA GLN A 288 -0.10 22.88 -35.28
C GLN A 288 0.25 21.66 -34.40
N GLN A 289 -0.15 21.68 -33.13
CA GLN A 289 -0.35 20.47 -32.31
C GLN A 289 -1.62 20.53 -31.45
N GLU A 290 -2.57 21.42 -31.77
CA GLU A 290 -3.91 21.41 -31.17
C GLU A 290 -4.91 20.59 -32.00
N ILE A 291 -4.65 19.31 -32.23
CA ILE A 291 -5.70 18.33 -32.51
C ILE A 291 -5.31 17.05 -31.76
N TYR A 292 -6.22 16.53 -30.95
CA TYR A 292 -6.06 15.49 -29.90
C TYR A 292 -5.75 15.98 -28.48
N GLN A 293 -6.37 17.08 -28.05
CA GLN A 293 -6.89 17.12 -26.68
C GLN A 293 -8.22 16.35 -26.64
N GLY A 294 -8.13 15.05 -26.32
CA GLY A 294 -9.30 14.30 -25.86
C GLY A 294 -9.89 14.97 -24.62
N PRO A 295 -11.22 14.90 -24.41
CA PRO A 295 -11.90 15.68 -23.38
C PRO A 295 -11.32 15.36 -22.01
N ARG A 296 -10.91 16.41 -21.27
CA ARG A 296 -10.60 16.31 -19.83
C ARG A 296 -11.73 15.52 -19.18
N PRO A 297 -11.47 14.46 -18.40
CA PRO A 297 -12.55 13.80 -17.69
C PRO A 297 -13.18 14.81 -16.73
N LYS A 298 -14.39 15.26 -17.05
CA LYS A 298 -15.29 16.05 -16.18
C LYS A 298 -15.81 15.17 -15.03
N LEU A 299 -14.95 14.35 -14.41
CA LEU A 299 -15.34 13.39 -13.39
C LEU A 299 -15.38 13.98 -11.97
N LEU A 300 -14.87 15.20 -11.76
CA LEU A 300 -14.95 15.86 -10.44
C LEU A 300 -16.07 16.90 -10.30
N VAL A 301 -16.81 17.21 -11.37
CA VAL A 301 -17.89 18.24 -11.32
C VAL A 301 -19.29 17.61 -11.26
N LEU A 302 -19.45 16.34 -11.65
CA LEU A 302 -20.75 15.67 -11.62
C LEU A 302 -21.09 15.07 -10.25
N ALA A 303 -20.11 14.57 -9.48
CA ALA A 303 -20.35 14.03 -8.14
C ALA A 303 -20.83 15.08 -7.12
N LYS A 304 -20.59 16.38 -7.37
CA LYS A 304 -21.03 17.46 -6.47
C LYS A 304 -22.38 18.07 -6.85
N ARG A 305 -22.90 17.76 -8.04
CA ARG A 305 -24.17 18.32 -8.55
C ARG A 305 -25.37 17.42 -8.29
N GLU A 306 -25.17 16.11 -8.10
CA GLU A 306 -26.26 15.19 -7.72
C GLU A 306 -26.61 15.25 -6.22
N SER A 307 -25.70 15.69 -5.35
CA SER A 307 -26.00 15.90 -3.93
C SER A 307 -26.74 17.20 -3.62
N GLN A 308 -26.77 18.18 -4.55
CA GLN A 308 -27.47 19.46 -4.36
C GLN A 308 -28.86 19.52 -5.02
N ASN A 309 -29.25 18.53 -5.83
CA ASN A 309 -30.52 18.56 -6.56
C ASN A 309 -31.60 17.59 -6.03
N SER A 310 -31.38 16.95 -4.88
CA SER A 310 -32.37 16.09 -4.22
C SER A 310 -33.16 16.80 -3.11
N GLY A 311 -33.27 18.13 -3.17
CA GLY A 311 -33.86 18.95 -2.11
C GLY A 311 -34.87 20.01 -2.55
N SER A 312 -35.42 19.93 -3.77
CA SER A 312 -36.40 20.91 -4.24
C SER A 312 -37.32 20.30 -5.31
N GLY A 313 -38.43 19.73 -4.87
CA GLY A 313 -39.45 19.14 -5.73
C GLY A 313 -40.72 18.87 -4.94
N GLN A 314 -41.43 19.94 -4.60
CA GLN A 314 -42.84 19.88 -4.22
C GLN A 314 -43.62 19.16 -5.34
N LEU A 315 -44.36 18.11 -4.99
CA LEU A 315 -45.44 17.60 -5.82
C LEU A 315 -46.76 18.03 -5.17
N GLU A 316 -47.38 19.00 -5.81
CA GLU A 316 -48.80 19.32 -5.71
C GLU A 316 -49.65 18.15 -6.23
N THR A 317 -50.86 18.04 -5.65
CA THR A 317 -52.08 17.41 -6.20
C THR A 317 -52.10 15.89 -6.43
N LEU A 318 -52.66 15.14 -5.47
CA LEU A 318 -54.06 14.68 -5.41
C LEU A 318 -54.30 13.88 -4.13
#